data_AF-A0A451A413-F1
#
_entry.id   AF-A0A451A413-F1
#
_cell.length_a   1.000
_cell.length_b   1.000
_cell.length_c   1.000
_cell.angle_alpha   90.00
_cell.angle_beta   90.00
_cell.angle_gamma   90.00
#
_symmetry.space_group_name_H-M   'P 1'
#
loop_
_entity.id
_entity.type
_entity.pdbx_description
1 polymer ?
#
loop_
_entity_poly.entity_id
_entity_poly.type
_entity_poly.pdbx_seq_one_letter_code
_entity_poly.pdbx_strand_id
1 'polypeptide(L)'
;MDRNFIRWRPLTKGTQVILACQSGELAQAAIVGMLYTQALDAPSTSPEIDMIQWNDGASIFCQLGTGEMTIRAKDDLRIESGGDIHINAQNVRVFE
;
A
#
# COMPACT_ATOMS: atom_id res chain seq x y z
N MET A 1 -1.64 2.71 22.63
CA MET A 1 -1.39 3.18 21.25
C MET A 1 -2.73 3.15 20.54
N ASP A 2 -3.42 4.28 20.51
CA ASP A 2 -4.71 4.39 19.86
C ASP A 2 -4.45 4.55 18.36
N ARG A 3 -4.76 3.49 17.60
CA ARG A 3 -4.81 3.62 16.15
C ARG A 3 -6.18 4.16 15.79
N ASN A 4 -6.21 5.31 15.13
CA ASN A 4 -7.44 5.89 14.57
C ASN A 4 -7.87 5.22 13.26
N PHE A 5 -7.25 4.09 12.86
CA PHE A 5 -7.61 3.33 11.67
C PHE A 5 -7.31 1.82 11.83
N ILE A 6 -8.07 1.00 11.10
CA ILE A 6 -7.82 -0.43 10.91
C ILE A 6 -7.39 -0.62 9.45
N ARG A 7 -6.25 -1.27 9.22
CA ARG A 7 -5.76 -1.60 7.87
C ARG A 7 -5.92 -3.10 7.62
N TRP A 8 -6.82 -3.45 6.71
CA TRP A 8 -7.03 -4.82 6.25
C TRP A 8 -6.24 -5.09 4.96
N ARG A 9 -5.38 -6.11 4.97
CA ARG A 9 -4.63 -6.62 3.81
C ARG A 9 -4.58 -8.14 3.94
N PRO A 10 -5.52 -8.88 3.33
CA PRO A 10 -5.56 -10.32 3.49
C PRO A 10 -4.36 -10.96 2.80
N LEU A 11 -3.85 -12.04 3.40
CA LEU A 11 -2.82 -12.85 2.77
C LEU A 11 -3.42 -13.71 1.65
N THR A 12 -2.69 -13.84 0.57
CA THR A 12 -2.98 -14.80 -0.49
C THR A 12 -2.32 -16.14 -0.17
N LYS A 13 -2.94 -17.25 -0.61
CA LYS A 13 -2.32 -18.57 -0.50
C LYS A 13 -0.96 -18.57 -1.23
N GLY A 14 0.06 -19.16 -0.61
CA GLY A 14 1.41 -19.23 -1.15
C GLY A 14 2.33 -18.06 -0.76
N THR A 15 1.82 -17.02 -0.08
CA THR A 15 2.67 -15.93 0.44
C THR A 15 3.62 -16.45 1.52
N GLN A 16 4.91 -16.16 1.38
CA GLN A 16 5.91 -16.46 2.39
C GLN A 16 5.83 -15.46 3.55
N VAL A 17 5.83 -15.95 4.79
CA VAL A 17 5.60 -15.16 6.00
C VAL A 17 6.61 -15.48 7.12
N ILE A 18 6.72 -14.56 8.07
CA ILE A 18 7.42 -14.76 9.35
C ILE A 18 6.39 -14.98 10.45
N LEU A 19 6.55 -16.07 11.21
CA LEU A 19 5.78 -16.36 12.40
C LEU A 19 6.54 -15.95 13.66
N ALA A 20 5.89 -15.18 14.52
CA ALA A 20 6.37 -14.90 15.87
C ALA A 20 5.61 -15.80 16.86
N CYS A 21 6.34 -16.73 17.48
CA CYS A 21 5.80 -17.65 18.49
C CYS A 21 6.21 -17.15 19.88
N GLN A 22 5.27 -16.63 20.65
CA GLN A 22 5.56 -16.22 22.03
C GLN A 22 5.98 -17.45 22.84
N SER A 23 7.18 -17.40 23.43
CA SER A 23 7.78 -18.54 24.17
C SER A 23 7.89 -19.84 23.38
N GLY A 24 7.90 -19.79 22.03
CA GLY A 24 7.96 -20.96 21.17
C GLY A 24 6.63 -21.71 20.99
N GLU A 25 5.52 -21.21 21.57
CA GLU A 25 4.20 -21.84 21.41
C GLU A 25 3.63 -21.54 20.02
N LEU A 26 3.55 -22.57 19.17
CA LEU A 26 3.10 -22.45 17.79
C LEU A 26 1.59 -22.22 17.69
N ALA A 27 0.80 -22.76 18.62
CA ALA A 27 -0.65 -22.59 18.61
C ALA A 27 -1.09 -21.13 18.86
N GLN A 28 -0.19 -20.29 19.39
CA GLN A 28 -0.40 -18.86 19.63
C GLN A 28 0.44 -17.99 18.69
N ALA A 29 1.03 -18.57 17.64
CA ALA A 29 1.87 -17.83 16.71
C ALA A 29 1.08 -16.78 15.93
N ALA A 30 1.70 -15.62 15.71
CA ALA A 30 1.15 -14.57 14.89
C ALA A 30 2.04 -14.31 13.67
N ILE A 31 1.42 -14.01 12.53
CA ILE A 31 2.14 -13.52 11.35
C ILE A 31 2.54 -12.07 11.60
N VAL A 32 3.84 -11.79 11.56
CA VAL A 32 4.39 -10.44 11.84
C VAL A 32 4.97 -9.76 10.60
N GLY A 33 5.12 -10.48 9.50
CA GLY A 33 5.65 -9.94 8.27
C GLY A 33 5.55 -10.91 7.09
N MET A 34 5.78 -10.36 5.90
CA MET A 34 5.85 -11.09 4.64
C MET A 34 7.26 -10.90 4.07
N LEU A 35 7.72 -11.86 3.28
CA LEU A 35 8.99 -11.79 2.57
C LEU A 35 8.75 -11.70 1.07
N TYR A 36 9.59 -10.92 0.38
CA TYR A 36 9.62 -10.93 -1.08
C TYR A 36 10.14 -12.27 -1.60
N THR A 37 9.60 -12.71 -2.73
CA THR A 37 9.92 -13.97 -3.40
C THR A 37 9.88 -13.77 -4.92
N GLN A 38 10.31 -14.77 -5.70
CA GLN A 38 10.17 -14.69 -7.17
C GLN A 38 8.71 -14.59 -7.64
N ALA A 39 7.75 -15.12 -6.87
CA ALA A 39 6.32 -15.05 -7.19
C ALA A 39 5.65 -13.75 -6.69
N LEU A 40 6.30 -13.04 -5.75
CA LEU A 40 5.84 -11.77 -5.18
C LEU A 40 7.08 -10.91 -4.88
N ASP A 41 7.61 -10.29 -5.93
CA ASP A 41 8.85 -9.53 -5.87
C ASP A 41 8.64 -8.13 -5.27
N ALA A 42 9.73 -7.44 -4.96
CA ALA A 42 9.69 -6.05 -4.57
C ALA A 42 9.04 -5.20 -5.69
N PRO A 43 8.13 -4.27 -5.36
CA PRO A 43 7.43 -3.45 -6.37
C PRO A 43 8.37 -2.43 -7.05
N SER A 44 9.56 -2.20 -6.50
CA SER A 44 10.58 -1.30 -7.04
C SER A 44 11.95 -1.58 -6.42
N THR A 45 13.00 -1.20 -7.14
CA THR A 45 14.40 -1.14 -6.67
C THR A 45 14.91 0.29 -6.55
N SER A 46 14.10 1.29 -6.90
CA SER A 46 14.49 2.70 -6.81
C SER A 46 14.56 3.15 -5.36
N PRO A 47 15.68 3.76 -4.91
CA PRO A 47 15.78 4.32 -3.57
C PRO A 47 14.99 5.64 -3.42
N GLU A 48 14.45 6.17 -4.51
CA GLU A 48 13.84 7.50 -4.56
C GLU A 48 12.31 7.47 -4.43
N ILE A 49 11.70 6.30 -4.21
CA ILE A 49 10.23 6.15 -4.13
C ILE A 49 9.79 5.34 -2.91
N ASP A 50 8.68 5.78 -2.30
CA ASP A 50 7.88 4.99 -1.38
C ASP A 50 6.60 4.53 -2.08
N MET A 51 6.29 3.22 -2.08
CA MET A 51 5.24 2.66 -2.95
C MET A 51 4.38 1.58 -2.29
N ILE A 52 3.10 1.54 -2.68
CA ILE A 52 2.17 0.42 -2.55
C ILE A 52 1.74 0.01 -3.97
N GLN A 53 1.79 -1.28 -4.29
CA GLN A 53 1.37 -1.83 -5.58
C GLN A 53 0.40 -3.00 -5.38
N TRP A 54 -0.59 -3.10 -6.24
CA TRP A 54 -1.49 -4.26 -6.36
C TRP A 54 -1.14 -5.08 -7.60
N ASN A 55 -1.51 -6.37 -7.60
CA ASN A 55 -1.17 -7.32 -8.67
C ASN A 55 -1.78 -6.96 -10.03
N ASP A 56 -2.80 -6.11 -10.05
CA ASP A 56 -3.44 -5.61 -11.27
C ASP A 56 -2.72 -4.38 -11.86
N GLY A 57 -1.68 -3.89 -11.20
CA GLY A 57 -0.89 -2.72 -11.62
C GLY A 57 -1.35 -1.40 -11.00
N ALA A 58 -2.43 -1.37 -10.22
CA ALA A 58 -2.78 -0.18 -9.45
C ALA A 58 -1.68 0.15 -8.43
N SER A 59 -1.50 1.42 -8.12
CA SER A 59 -0.44 1.86 -7.22
C SER A 59 -0.70 3.20 -6.54
N ILE A 60 -0.03 3.38 -5.40
CA ILE A 60 0.13 4.66 -4.72
C ILE A 60 1.62 4.82 -4.47
N PHE A 61 2.24 5.89 -4.93
CA PHE A 61 3.64 6.15 -4.63
C PHE A 61 3.95 7.63 -4.45
N CYS A 62 5.01 7.90 -3.70
CA CYS A 62 5.56 9.23 -3.47
C CYS A 62 7.02 9.25 -3.93
N GLN A 63 7.39 10.24 -4.74
CA GLN A 63 8.78 10.51 -5.12
C GLN A 63 9.44 11.32 -4.00
N LEU A 64 10.46 10.77 -3.35
CA LEU A 64 11.06 11.37 -2.15
C LEU A 64 11.79 12.70 -2.45
N GLY A 65 12.45 12.79 -3.60
CA GLY A 65 13.20 14.00 -3.99
C GLY A 65 12.33 15.20 -4.38
N THR A 66 11.13 14.98 -4.93
CA THR A 66 10.23 16.06 -5.39
C THR A 66 9.01 16.25 -4.50
N GLY A 67 8.67 15.26 -3.68
CA GLY A 67 7.41 15.20 -2.93
C GLY A 67 6.18 14.91 -3.79
N GLU A 68 6.36 14.54 -5.06
CA GLU A 68 5.25 14.24 -5.96
C GLU A 68 4.56 12.93 -5.55
N MET A 69 3.26 13.00 -5.30
CA MET A 69 2.43 11.82 -5.02
C MET A 69 1.58 11.47 -6.24
N THR A 70 1.63 10.21 -6.64
CA THR A 70 0.79 9.64 -7.70
C THR A 70 -0.11 8.54 -7.13
N ILE A 71 -1.41 8.64 -7.43
CA ILE A 71 -2.40 7.59 -7.20
C ILE A 71 -2.86 7.12 -8.57
N ARG A 72 -2.66 5.83 -8.86
CA ARG A 72 -3.05 5.20 -10.13
C ARG A 72 -4.00 4.05 -9.86
N ALA A 73 -5.22 4.17 -10.37
CA ALA A 73 -6.12 3.04 -10.53
C ALA A 73 -5.85 2.35 -11.88
N LYS A 74 -6.15 1.06 -11.98
CA LYS A 74 -6.16 0.34 -13.26
C LYS A 74 -7.35 0.78 -14.13
N ASP A 75 -8.51 0.92 -13.51
CA ASP A 75 -9.77 1.33 -14.12
C ASP A 75 -10.21 2.66 -13.47
N ASP A 76 -11.41 2.73 -12.88
CA ASP A 76 -11.93 3.94 -12.26
C ASP A 76 -11.18 4.31 -10.96
N LEU A 77 -10.81 5.60 -10.81
CA LEU A 77 -10.48 6.21 -9.52
C LEU A 77 -11.68 7.02 -9.02
N ARG A 78 -12.29 6.57 -7.92
CA ARG A 78 -13.45 7.21 -7.30
C ARG A 78 -13.07 7.87 -5.98
N ILE A 79 -13.40 9.16 -5.85
CA ILE A 79 -13.21 9.95 -4.63
C ILE A 79 -14.60 10.44 -4.19
N GLU A 80 -15.02 10.07 -2.98
CA GLU A 80 -16.34 10.36 -2.44
C GLU A 80 -16.21 11.06 -1.07
N SER A 81 -17.10 12.01 -0.81
CA SER A 81 -17.21 12.71 0.47
C SER A 81 -18.68 12.86 0.84
N GLY A 82 -18.99 12.72 2.14
CA GLY A 82 -20.32 13.03 2.66
C GLY A 82 -20.59 14.54 2.81
N GLY A 83 -19.55 15.36 2.65
CA GLY A 83 -19.63 16.82 2.58
C GLY A 83 -18.87 17.30 1.35
N ASP A 84 -18.04 18.33 1.51
CA ASP A 84 -17.31 18.93 0.40
C ASP A 84 -16.00 18.20 0.09
N ILE A 85 -15.57 18.26 -1.18
CA ILE A 85 -14.21 17.93 -1.63
C ILE A 85 -13.53 19.26 -1.98
N HIS A 86 -12.53 19.67 -1.20
CA HIS A 86 -11.79 20.90 -1.44
C HIS A 86 -10.47 20.60 -2.17
N ILE A 87 -10.22 21.29 -3.27
CA ILE A 87 -8.95 21.24 -4.01
C ILE A 87 -8.35 22.64 -4.01
N ASN A 88 -7.22 22.80 -3.33
CA ASN A 88 -6.47 24.06 -3.29
C ASN A 88 -5.09 23.85 -3.91
N ALA A 89 -4.91 24.34 -5.13
CA ALA A 89 -3.68 24.25 -5.89
C ALA A 89 -3.52 25.49 -6.76
N GLN A 90 -2.27 25.84 -7.09
CA GLN A 90 -2.00 26.93 -8.04
C GLN A 90 -2.58 26.63 -9.44
N ASN A 91 -2.61 25.36 -9.84
CA ASN A 91 -3.14 24.90 -11.12
C ASN A 91 -3.87 23.57 -10.94
N VAL A 92 -5.02 23.43 -11.60
CA VAL A 92 -5.76 22.17 -11.74
C VAL A 92 -5.96 21.89 -13.22
N ARG A 93 -5.60 20.69 -13.67
CA ARG A 93 -5.73 20.27 -15.07
C ARG A 93 -6.56 18.99 -15.12
N VAL A 94 -7.59 19.01 -15.95
CA VAL A 94 -8.44 17.85 -16.25
C VAL A 94 -8.30 17.58 -17.74
N PHE A 95 -8.00 16.34 -18.08
CA PHE A 95 -7.83 15.88 -19.45
C PHE A 95 -8.99 14.92 -19.78
N GLU A 96 -9.45 14.95 -21.03
CA GLU A 96 -10.40 13.97 -21.59
C GLU A 96 -9.67 12.75 -22.16
#